data_AF-A0A520I198-F1
#
_entry.id   AF-A0A520I198-F1
#
_cell.length_a   1.000
_cell.length_b   1.000
_cell.length_c   1.000
_cell.angle_alpha   90.00
_cell.angle_beta   90.00
_cell.angle_gamma   90.00
#
_symmetry.space_group_name_H-M   'P 1'
#
loop_
_entity.id
_entity.type
_entity.pdbx_description
1 polymer ?
#
loop_
_entity_poly.entity_id
_entity_poly.type
_entity_poly.pdbx_seq_one_letter_code
_entity_poly.pdbx_strand_id
1 'polypeptide(L)' 'VYPAIVWTLAIWTAVHAAIGVIMQAYTLARSLAGKMTPQYDADLRNITVFHHFLALTALVTYCTIGLFPGVA' A
#
# COMPACT_ATOMS: atom_id res chain seq x y z
N VAL A 1 13.28 -5.78 22.08
CA VAL A 1 13.32 -5.65 20.60
C VAL A 1 11.95 -5.86 19.96
N TYR A 2 11.17 -6.86 20.38
CA TYR A 2 9.86 -7.17 19.79
C TYR A 2 8.90 -5.96 19.65
N PRO A 3 8.70 -5.09 20.68
CA PRO A 3 7.83 -3.92 20.52
C PRO A 3 8.32 -2.93 19.44
N ALA A 4 9.63 -2.77 19.28
CA ALA A 4 10.18 -1.89 18.26
C ALA A 4 9.88 -2.41 16.85
N ILE A 5 10.08 -3.72 16.62
CA ILE A 5 9.80 -4.37 15.33
C ILE A 5 8.32 -4.27 14.98
N VAL A 6 7.42 -4.55 15.94
CA VAL A 6 5.96 -4.42 15.75
C VAL A 6 5.60 -3.02 15.28
N TRP A 7 6.09 -1.98 15.97
CA TRP A 7 5.80 -0.59 15.60
C TRP A 7 6.44 -0.19 14.28
N THR A 8 7.64 -0.66 13.95
CA THR A 8 8.25 -0.43 12.64
C THR A 8 7.36 -0.98 11.52
N LEU A 9 6.91 -2.23 11.62
CA LEU A 9 6.04 -2.85 10.60
C LEU A 9 4.68 -2.14 10.49
N ALA A 10 4.08 -1.80 11.63
CA ALA A 10 2.78 -1.12 11.67
C ALA A 10 2.85 0.27 11.03
N ILE A 11 3.83 1.10 11.44
CA ILE A 11 4.01 2.46 10.90
C ILE A 11 4.37 2.39 9.42
N TRP A 12 5.29 1.50 9.03
CA TRP A 12 5.69 1.34 7.64
C TRP A 12 4.49 1.00 6.74
N THR A 13 3.68 0.03 7.15
CA THR A 13 2.47 -0.38 6.43
C THR A 13 1.46 0.78 6.35
N ALA A 14 1.24 1.50 7.45
CA ALA A 14 0.34 2.65 7.49
C ALA A 14 0.79 3.80 6.59
N VAL A 15 2.08 4.11 6.56
CA VAL A 15 2.65 5.14 5.68
C VAL A 15 2.47 4.76 4.20
N HIS A 16 2.72 3.51 3.83
CA HIS A 16 2.48 3.05 2.45
C HIS A 16 1.00 3.08 2.07
N ALA A 17 0.10 2.75 3.02
CA ALA A 17 -1.33 2.87 2.80
C ALA A 17 -1.75 4.33 2.57
N ALA A 18 -1.24 5.27 3.36
CA ALA A 18 -1.51 6.69 3.18
C ALA A 18 -1.01 7.20 1.82
N ILE A 19 0.20 6.80 1.40
CA ILE A 19 0.73 7.10 0.06
C ILE A 19 -0.16 6.49 -1.03
N GLY A 20 -0.61 5.25 -0.86
CA GLY A 20 -1.53 4.58 -1.78
C GLY A 20 -2.84 5.34 -1.98
N VAL A 21 -3.41 5.88 -0.89
CA VAL A 21 -4.62 6.73 -0.95
C VAL A 21 -4.35 8.01 -1.76
N ILE A 22 -3.22 8.68 -1.54
CA ILE A 22 -2.85 9.90 -2.27
C ILE A 22 -2.69 9.59 -3.76
N MET A 23 -1.97 8.51 -4.10
CA MET A 23 -1.80 8.06 -5.48
C MET A 23 -3.17 7.75 -6.11
N GLN A 24 -4.07 7.09 -5.39
CA GLN A 24 -5.37 6.67 -5.92
C GLN A 24 -6.27 7.85 -6.20
N ALA A 25 -6.27 8.83 -5.29
CA ALA A 25 -6.98 10.08 -5.48
C ALA A 25 -6.44 10.85 -6.71
N TYR A 26 -5.12 10.90 -6.90
CA TYR A 26 -4.51 11.53 -8.08
C TYR A 26 -4.91 10.82 -9.37
N THR A 27 -4.76 9.50 -9.45
CA THR A 27 -5.13 8.70 -10.62
C THR A 27 -6.62 8.86 -10.95
N LEU A 28 -7.48 8.86 -9.93
CA LEU A 28 -8.92 9.08 -10.08
C LEU A 28 -9.22 10.49 -10.60
N ALA A 29 -8.63 11.53 -10.00
CA ALA A 29 -8.80 12.91 -10.45
C ALA A 29 -8.35 13.10 -11.91
N ARG A 30 -7.23 12.48 -12.31
CA ARG A 30 -6.74 12.51 -13.69
C ARG A 30 -7.69 11.81 -14.66
N SER A 31 -8.27 10.68 -14.26
CA SER A 31 -9.28 9.95 -15.04
C SER A 31 -10.56 10.78 -15.22
N LEU A 32 -11.09 11.36 -14.14
CA LEU A 32 -12.28 12.22 -14.18
C LEU A 32 -12.07 13.50 -15.00
N ALA A 33 -10.86 14.04 -14.99
CA ALA A 33 -10.50 15.19 -15.83
C ALA A 33 -10.31 14.85 -17.33
N GLY A 34 -10.53 13.60 -17.75
CA GLY A 34 -10.33 13.15 -19.12
C GLY A 34 -8.87 13.13 -19.57
N LYS A 35 -7.92 13.19 -18.64
CA LYS A 35 -6.47 13.26 -18.90
C LYS A 35 -5.80 11.88 -18.95
N MET A 36 -6.58 10.82 -19.15
CA MET A 36 -6.14 9.43 -19.22
C MET A 36 -6.86 8.72 -20.36
N THR A 37 -6.11 7.96 -21.15
CA THR A 37 -6.63 7.18 -22.27
C THR A 37 -6.15 5.73 -22.15
N PRO A 38 -6.80 4.75 -22.80
CA PRO A 38 -6.37 3.36 -22.75
C PRO A 38 -4.93 3.12 -23.21
N GLN A 39 -4.41 3.97 -24.11
CA GLN A 39 -3.05 3.91 -24.62
C GLN A 39 -2.04 4.60 -23.68
N TYR A 40 -2.49 5.57 -22.87
CA TYR A 40 -1.65 6.36 -21.96
C TYR A 40 -2.21 6.28 -20.52
N ASP A 41 -2.17 5.08 -19.95
CA ASP A 41 -2.72 4.72 -18.62
C ASP A 41 -1.61 4.33 -17.61
N ALA A 42 -0.38 4.78 -17.82
CA ALA A 42 0.78 4.38 -17.01
C ALA A 42 0.55 4.57 -15.49
N ASP A 43 -0.08 5.68 -15.09
CA ASP A 43 -0.41 5.94 -13.68
C ASP A 43 -1.35 4.85 -13.11
N LEU A 44 -2.32 4.38 -13.90
CA LEU A 44 -3.28 3.34 -13.50
C LEU A 44 -2.60 1.98 -13.35
N ARG A 45 -1.68 1.65 -14.27
CA ARG A 45 -0.90 0.41 -14.17
C ARG A 45 0.05 0.44 -12.97
N ASN A 46 0.73 1.56 -12.76
CA ASN A 46 1.66 1.72 -11.66
C ASN A 46 0.96 1.65 -10.30
N ILE A 47 -0.18 2.32 -10.16
CA ILE A 47 -0.94 2.25 -8.91
C ILE A 47 -1.53 0.85 -8.67
N THR A 48 -1.88 0.12 -9.73
CA THR A 48 -2.36 -1.26 -9.62
C THR A 48 -1.28 -2.16 -9.01
N VAL A 49 -0.06 -2.16 -9.55
CA VAL A 49 1.03 -2.99 -8.99
C VAL A 49 1.41 -2.54 -7.57
N PHE A 50 1.35 -1.24 -7.28
CA PHE A 50 1.54 -0.72 -5.93
C PHE A 50 0.50 -1.26 -4.94
N HIS A 51 -0.78 -1.31 -5.31
CA HIS A 51 -1.83 -1.86 -4.44
C HIS A 51 -1.67 -3.36 -4.19
N HIS A 52 -1.21 -4.14 -5.18
CA HIS A 52 -0.89 -5.56 -4.96
C HIS A 52 0.24 -5.72 -3.95
N PHE A 53 1.31 -4.93 -4.09
CA PHE A 53 2.40 -4.89 -3.12
C PHE A 53 1.92 -4.47 -1.72
N LEU A 54 1.08 -3.45 -1.62
CA LEU A 54 0.54 -2.97 -0.34
C LEU A 54 -0.37 -4.02 0.31
N ALA A 55 -1.22 -4.70 -0.46
CA ALA A 55 -2.08 -5.76 0.02
C ALA A 55 -1.26 -6.92 0.60
N LEU A 56 -0.21 -7.35 -0.11
CA LEU A 56 0.71 -8.37 0.38
C LEU A 56 1.45 -7.90 1.64
N THR A 57 1.93 -6.66 1.65
CA THR A 57 2.60 -6.04 2.81
C THR A 57 1.69 -6.04 4.04
N ALA A 58 0.44 -5.60 3.88
CA ALA A 58 -0.54 -5.56 4.98
C ALA A 58 -0.86 -6.97 5.50
N LEU A 59 -1.07 -7.93 4.60
CA LEU A 59 -1.32 -9.32 4.95
C LEU A 59 -0.18 -9.93 5.75
N VAL A 60 1.06 -9.80 5.25
CA VAL A 60 2.26 -10.35 5.91
C VAL A 60 2.51 -9.67 7.25
N THR A 61 2.39 -8.35 7.33
CA THR A 61 2.49 -7.59 8.60
C THR A 61 1.46 -8.08 9.62
N TYR A 62 0.19 -8.21 9.22
CA TYR A 62 -0.87 -8.71 10.09
C TYR A 62 -0.59 -10.13 10.57
N CYS A 63 -0.24 -11.05 9.66
CA CYS A 63 0.08 -12.43 10.03
C CYS A 63 1.26 -12.49 11.01
N THR A 64 2.30 -11.69 10.78
CA THR A 64 3.51 -11.68 11.63
C THR A 64 3.19 -11.21 13.04
N ILE A 65 2.50 -10.08 13.18
CA ILE A 65 2.19 -9.48 14.49
C ILE A 65 1.08 -10.26 15.21
N GLY A 66 0.04 -10.67 14.48
CA GLY A 66 -1.18 -11.26 15.05
C GLY A 66 -1.09 -12.76 15.30
N LEU A 67 -0.36 -13.52 14.48
CA LEU A 67 -0.28 -14.99 14.60
C LEU A 67 0.99 -15.48 15.30
N PHE A 68 2.06 -14.67 15.31
CA PHE A 68 3.36 -15.06 15.87
C PHE A 68 3.93 -14.06 16.91
N PRO A 69 3.14 -13.59 17.90
CA PRO A 69 3.54 -12.47 18.76
C PRO A 69 4.67 -12.77 19.78
N GLY A 70 5.13 -14.01 19.86
CA GLY A 70 6.18 -14.42 20.80
C GLY A 70 7.06 -15.54 20.25
N VAL A 71 7.03 -15.76 18.93
CA VAL A 71 7.91 -16.74 18.28
C VAL A 71 9.23 -16.01 17.99
N ALA A 72 10.06 -15.97 19.03
CA ALA A 72 11.44 -15.51 19.01
C ALA A 72 12.29 -16.57 19.71
#